data_AF-A0AAD5QD94-F1
#
_entry.id   AF-A0AAD5QD94-F1
#
_cell.length_a   1.000
_cell.length_b   1.000
_cell.length_c   1.000
_cell.angle_alpha   90.00
_cell.angle_beta   90.00
_cell.angle_gamma   90.00
#
_symmetry.space_group_name_H-M   'P 1'
#
loop_
_entity.id
_entity.type
_entity.pdbx_description
1 polymer ?
#
loop_
_entity_poly.entity_id
_entity_poly.type
_entity_poly.pdbx_seq_one_letter_code
_entity_poly.pdbx_strand_id
1 'polypeptide(L)'
;MLATGVRRVCAGKATRSLVLNQRRHGGSLHKNKHIENYNNWRGDSEKRFKFDKDFFVQLTLSGLIPFTLYYAISQGERRARDQRFGLPENFRE
;
A
#
# COMPACT_ATOMS: atom_id res chain seq x y z
N MET A 1 39.22 32.68 20.51
CA MET A 1 38.50 31.45 20.89
C MET A 1 37.03 31.80 21.05
N LEU A 2 36.18 31.34 20.13
CA LEU A 2 34.74 31.61 20.12
C LEU A 2 34.04 30.83 21.23
N ALA A 3 33.39 31.53 22.16
CA ALA A 3 32.57 30.93 23.20
C ALA A 3 31.27 30.37 22.61
N THR A 4 31.29 29.10 22.18
CA THR A 4 30.10 28.34 21.77
C THR A 4 29.36 27.82 23.01
N GLY A 5 28.84 28.74 23.82
CA GLY A 5 27.91 28.42 24.90
C GLY A 5 26.50 28.28 24.36
N VAL A 6 26.12 27.12 23.84
CA VAL A 6 24.70 26.80 23.61
C VAL A 6 24.03 26.76 24.98
N ARG A 7 23.35 27.84 25.37
CA ARG A 7 22.46 27.83 26.53
C ARG A 7 21.36 26.82 26.22
N ARG A 8 21.45 25.63 26.84
CA ARG A 8 20.29 24.74 26.96
C ARG A 8 19.26 25.51 27.77
N VAL A 9 18.30 26.12 27.08
CA VAL A 9 17.08 26.61 27.73
C VAL A 9 16.39 25.36 28.26
N CYS A 10 16.58 25.08 29.55
CA CYS A 10 15.80 24.07 30.24
C CYS A 10 14.34 24.46 30.04
N ALA A 11 13.61 23.69 29.22
CA ALA A 11 12.17 23.85 29.10
C ALA A 11 11.60 23.88 30.52
N GLY A 12 11.02 25.03 30.88
CA GLY A 12 10.53 25.27 32.24
C GLY A 12 9.60 24.12 32.67
N LYS A 13 9.54 23.84 33.97
CA LYS A 13 8.70 22.76 34.52
C LYS A 13 7.26 22.80 33.98
N ALA A 14 6.75 23.99 33.63
CA ALA A 14 5.48 24.20 32.94
C ALA A 14 5.37 23.56 31.54
N THR A 15 6.36 23.71 30.66
CA THR A 15 6.37 23.06 29.33
C THR A 15 6.52 21.54 29.44
N ARG A 16 7.29 21.06 30.42
CA ARG A 16 7.37 19.62 30.72
C ARG A 16 6.03 19.07 31.23
N SER A 17 5.30 19.85 32.03
CA SER A 17 3.95 19.46 32.50
C SER A 17 2.90 19.41 31.39
N LEU A 18 3.04 20.20 30.30
CA LEU A 18 2.15 20.14 29.14
C LEU A 18 2.41 18.88 28.28
N VAL A 19 3.68 18.46 28.16
CA VAL A 19 4.04 17.20 27.49
C VAL A 19 3.68 15.98 28.35
N LEU A 20 3.85 16.07 29.69
CA LEU A 20 3.48 15.01 30.64
C LEU A 20 1.97 14.91 30.87
N ASN A 21 1.24 16.02 30.83
CA ASN A 21 -0.23 16.07 30.85
C ASN A 21 -0.81 16.13 29.44
N GLN A 22 -0.26 15.36 28.51
CA GLN A 22 -1.02 15.01 27.32
C GLN A 22 -2.15 14.08 27.79
N ARG A 23 -3.25 14.67 28.26
CA ARG A 23 -4.50 13.99 28.56
C ARG A 23 -4.96 13.36 27.25
N ARG A 24 -4.54 12.13 27.02
CA ARG A 24 -5.19 11.26 26.04
C ARG A 24 -6.62 11.15 26.54
N HIS A 25 -7.58 11.70 25.80
CA HIS A 25 -8.98 11.43 26.01
C HIS A 25 -9.20 9.94 25.68
N GLY A 26 -8.78 9.10 26.63
CA GLY A 26 -8.65 7.66 26.50
C GLY A 26 -9.95 7.00 26.92
N GLY A 27 -10.93 7.04 26.02
CA GLY A 27 -12.20 6.32 26.13
C GLY A 27 -13.12 6.88 25.05
N SER A 28 -13.56 6.13 24.06
CA SER A 28 -14.74 5.29 24.22
C SER A 28 -14.95 4.41 22.98
N LEU A 29 -13.92 3.69 22.54
CA LEU A 29 -14.13 2.55 21.66
C LEU A 29 -14.01 1.31 22.52
N HIS A 30 -15.11 0.56 22.64
CA HIS A 30 -15.04 -0.78 23.20
C HIS A 30 -14.07 -1.57 22.34
N LYS A 31 -12.89 -1.85 22.91
CA LYS A 31 -11.81 -2.53 22.20
C LYS A 31 -12.25 -3.95 21.90
N ASN A 32 -12.63 -4.18 20.65
CA ASN A 32 -12.90 -5.53 20.19
C ASN A 32 -11.57 -6.23 19.94
N LYS A 33 -11.26 -7.21 20.80
CA LYS A 33 -10.03 -8.00 20.72
C LYS A 33 -9.84 -8.67 19.35
N HIS A 34 -10.92 -9.07 18.68
CA HIS A 34 -10.85 -9.67 17.35
C HIS A 34 -10.42 -8.67 16.29
N ILE A 35 -10.91 -7.42 16.37
CA ILE A 35 -10.54 -6.35 15.43
C ILE A 35 -9.09 -5.93 15.66
N GLU A 36 -8.67 -5.78 16.92
CA GLU A 36 -7.28 -5.45 17.24
C GLU A 36 -6.31 -6.55 16.77
N ASN A 37 -6.65 -7.82 17.00
CA ASN A 37 -5.83 -8.94 16.55
C ASN A 37 -5.77 -9.04 15.02
N TYR A 38 -6.89 -8.81 14.33
CA TYR A 38 -6.93 -8.82 12.87
C TYR A 38 -6.10 -7.68 12.26
N ASN A 39 -6.20 -6.48 12.84
CA ASN A 39 -5.40 -5.33 12.41
C ASN A 39 -3.91 -5.57 12.66
N ASN A 40 -3.54 -6.16 13.79
CA ASN A 40 -2.16 -6.56 14.06
C ASN A 40 -1.67 -7.63 13.06
N TRP A 41 -2.51 -8.64 12.76
CA TRP A 41 -2.17 -9.66 11.79
C TRP A 41 -1.94 -9.09 10.38
N ARG A 42 -2.77 -8.12 9.95
CA ARG A 42 -2.55 -7.38 8.69
C ARG A 42 -1.33 -6.49 8.75
N GLY A 43 -1.10 -5.78 9.85
CA GLY A 43 0.06 -4.90 10.02
C GLY A 43 1.39 -5.66 10.04
N ASP A 44 1.39 -6.89 10.55
CA ASP A 44 2.56 -7.79 10.52
C ASP A 44 2.62 -8.67 9.25
N SER A 45 1.79 -8.39 8.23
CA SER A 45 1.76 -9.20 7.00
C SER A 45 3.12 -9.29 6.32
N GLU A 46 3.90 -8.22 6.32
CA GLU A 46 5.26 -8.19 5.74
C GLU A 46 6.22 -9.15 6.46
N LYS A 47 6.17 -9.20 7.80
CA LYS A 47 7.03 -10.11 8.59
C LYS A 47 6.62 -11.57 8.47
N ARG A 48 5.33 -11.81 8.22
CA ARG A 48 4.74 -13.14 8.07
C ARG A 48 4.75 -13.61 6.60
N PHE A 49 5.19 -12.74 5.69
CA PHE A 49 5.22 -13.05 4.27
C PHE A 49 6.16 -14.22 4.00
N LYS A 50 5.64 -15.22 3.31
CA LYS A 50 6.40 -16.36 2.83
C LYS A 50 6.09 -16.54 1.36
N PHE A 51 7.14 -16.52 0.55
CA PHE A 51 7.02 -16.85 -0.86
C PHE A 51 6.95 -18.37 -1.01
N ASP A 52 5.73 -18.91 -1.01
CA ASP A 52 5.47 -20.33 -1.25
C ASP A 52 4.90 -20.57 -2.65
N LYS A 53 4.74 -21.85 -2.99
CA LYS A 53 4.25 -22.27 -4.31
C LYS A 53 2.82 -21.78 -4.55
N ASP A 54 1.98 -21.78 -3.52
CA ASP A 54 0.58 -21.37 -3.64
C ASP A 54 0.47 -19.87 -3.86
N PHE A 55 1.25 -19.07 -3.13
CA PHE A 55 1.37 -17.63 -3.35
C PHE A 55 1.89 -17.33 -4.75
N PHE A 56 2.92 -18.04 -5.22
CA PHE A 56 3.45 -17.88 -6.57
C PHE A 56 2.37 -18.17 -7.64
N VAL A 57 1.62 -19.26 -7.50
CA VAL A 57 0.53 -19.61 -8.42
C VAL A 57 -0.54 -18.53 -8.39
N GLN A 58 -0.96 -18.06 -7.22
CA GLN A 58 -1.95 -16.98 -7.11
C GLN A 58 -1.46 -15.68 -7.74
N LEU A 59 -0.21 -15.28 -7.49
CA LEU A 59 0.40 -14.09 -8.10
C LEU A 59 0.46 -14.22 -9.62
N THR A 60 0.82 -15.39 -10.12
CA THR A 60 0.94 -15.64 -11.56
C THR A 60 -0.43 -15.65 -12.24
N LEU A 61 -1.43 -16.33 -11.66
CA LEU A 61 -2.78 -16.36 -12.19
C LEU A 61 -3.43 -14.98 -12.17
N SER A 62 -3.34 -14.27 -11.04
CA SER A 62 -3.89 -12.92 -10.90
C SER A 62 -3.15 -11.87 -11.73
N GLY A 63 -1.85 -12.08 -11.99
CA GLY A 63 -1.01 -11.17 -12.77
C GLY A 63 -0.98 -11.46 -14.28
N LEU A 64 -1.17 -12.69 -14.74
CA LEU A 64 -1.11 -13.01 -16.17
C LEU A 64 -2.49 -13.10 -16.82
N ILE A 65 -3.47 -13.72 -16.16
CA ILE A 65 -4.79 -13.96 -16.77
C ILE A 65 -5.51 -12.66 -17.17
N PRO A 66 -5.65 -11.63 -16.30
CA PRO A 66 -6.40 -10.44 -16.69
C PRO A 66 -5.70 -9.67 -17.82
N PHE A 67 -4.36 -9.64 -17.83
CA PHE A 67 -3.60 -8.93 -18.85
C PHE A 67 -3.60 -9.66 -20.20
N THR A 68 -3.50 -10.99 -20.18
CA THR A 68 -3.63 -11.81 -21.40
C THR A 68 -5.03 -11.74 -21.98
N LEU A 69 -6.07 -11.79 -21.12
CA LEU A 69 -7.45 -11.61 -21.54
C LEU A 69 -7.69 -10.22 -22.14
N TYR A 70 -7.22 -9.17 -21.47
CA TYR A 70 -7.30 -7.80 -21.98
C TYR A 70 -6.60 -7.66 -23.33
N TYR A 71 -5.39 -8.22 -23.47
CA TYR A 71 -4.66 -8.23 -24.73
C TYR A 71 -5.47 -8.91 -25.84
N ALA A 72 -5.96 -10.13 -25.60
CA ALA A 72 -6.73 -10.87 -26.60
C ALA A 72 -7.99 -10.12 -27.06
N ILE A 73 -8.75 -9.55 -26.12
CA ILE A 73 -9.95 -8.75 -26.43
C ILE A 73 -9.57 -7.50 -27.22
N SER A 74 -8.57 -6.75 -26.76
CA SER A 74 -8.14 -5.52 -27.44
C SER A 74 -7.60 -5.78 -28.85
N GLN A 75 -6.90 -6.90 -29.08
CA GLN A 75 -6.48 -7.32 -30.41
C GLN A 75 -7.67 -7.70 -31.30
N GLY A 76 -8.65 -8.43 -30.77
CA GLY A 76 -9.87 -8.77 -31.48
C GLY A 76 -10.66 -7.52 -31.91
N GLU A 77 -10.85 -6.56 -31.00
CA GLU A 77 -11.52 -5.30 -31.31
C GLU A 77 -10.75 -4.45 -32.32
N ARG A 78 -9.41 -4.43 -32.23
CA ARG A 78 -8.56 -3.75 -33.21
C ARG A 78 -8.71 -4.37 -34.60
N ARG A 79 -8.59 -5.69 -34.73
CA ARG A 79 -8.79 -6.39 -36.00
C ARG A 79 -10.18 -6.13 -36.59
N ALA A 80 -11.22 -6.23 -35.77
CA ALA A 80 -12.59 -5.92 -36.21
C ALA A 80 -12.75 -4.47 -36.68
N ARG A 81 -12.07 -3.53 -36.03
CA ARG A 81 -12.05 -2.12 -36.43
C ARG A 81 -11.30 -1.93 -37.75
N ASP A 82 -10.09 -2.47 -37.86
CA ASP A 82 -9.26 -2.32 -39.05
C ASP A 82 -9.93 -2.95 -40.29
N GLN A 83 -10.60 -4.10 -40.14
CA GLN A 83 -11.44 -4.70 -41.18
C GLN A 83 -12.59 -3.77 -41.63
N ARG A 84 -13.26 -3.08 -40.70
CA ARG A 84 -14.32 -2.12 -41.04
C ARG A 84 -13.80 -0.90 -41.80
N PHE A 85 -12.55 -0.51 -41.59
CA PHE A 85 -11.91 0.61 -42.28
C PHE A 85 -11.09 0.20 -43.51
N GLY A 86 -11.12 -1.09 -43.89
CA GLY A 86 -10.41 -1.60 -45.06
C GLY A 86 -8.88 -1.56 -44.94
N LEU A 87 -8.35 -1.53 -43.72
CA LEU A 87 -6.91 -1.54 -43.46
C LEU A 87 -6.38 -2.98 -43.60
N PRO A 88 -5.26 -3.21 -44.31
CA PRO A 88 -4.67 -4.54 -44.43
C PRO A 88 -4.13 -5.03 -43.07
N GLU A 89 -4.28 -6.33 -42.77
CA GLU A 89 -3.93 -6.91 -41.46
C GLU A 89 -2.47 -6.65 -41.05
N ASN A 90 -1.55 -6.49 -42.01
CA ASN A 90 -0.13 -6.31 -41.77
C ASN A 90 0.31 -4.82 -41.72
N PHE A 91 -0.64 -3.87 -41.64
CA PHE A 91 -0.29 -2.44 -41.70
C PHE A 91 0.51 -1.94 -40.49
N ARG A 92 0.52 -2.68 -39.37
CA ARG A 92 1.11 -2.25 -38.09
C ARG A 92 1.86 -3.35 -37.34
N GLU A 93 2.22 -4.46 -38.00
CA GLU A 93 3.13 -5.45 -37.42
C GLU A 93 4.56 -4.90 -37.25
#